data_AF-A0A850Z5I1-F1
#
_entry.id   AF-A0A850Z5I1-F1
#
_cell.length_a   1.000
_cell.length_b   1.000
_cell.length_c   1.000
_cell.angle_alpha   90.00
_cell.angle_beta   90.00
_cell.angle_gamma   90.00
#
_symmetry.space_group_name_H-M   'P 1'
#
loop_
_entity.id
_entity.type
_entity.pdbx_description
1 polymer ?
#
loop_
_entity_poly.entity_id
_entity_poly.type
_entity_poly.pdbx_seq_one_letter_code
_entity_poly.pdbx_strand_id
1 'polypeptide(L)'
;ALGSDTGGSTRNPAAHCGVVGLKPTYGLISRHGLIPLVNSMDVPGILTRCVDDAAVLLGSLAGHDPKDSTTIQDDFKPFELPNLTDVSKLSIGIPKEYHAPGLSSEILALWSKAADLFKNAGAKVVEVSLPHTRYSIVCYHVLCTAEVASNMARFDGLEYGHRSDMKDSTESMYAATRREGFNDVVRGRILSGNYFLLKQNHEKYFVKAQKVRRLIANDFVKVFRSGVDILLTPTTLSDAAPYTEFIQEDNRTRSAQDDILTQAANMAGLPAINVPTALSERGLPVGLQFIGRSFQEKQLLTVAKWFEKQVQFPVIQLEEVKRHDSGVFQHRKSASFS
;
A
#
# COMPACT_ATOMS: atom_id res chain seq x y z
N ALA A 1 -4.88 13.19 1.68
CA ALA A 1 -3.43 13.18 1.90
C ALA A 1 -2.76 12.35 0.82
N LEU A 2 -1.47 12.57 0.58
CA LEU A 2 -0.65 11.72 -0.31
C LEU A 2 0.27 10.84 0.54
N GLY A 3 0.47 9.62 0.09
CA GLY A 3 1.44 8.68 0.64
C GLY A 3 2.25 8.05 -0.49
N SER A 4 2.92 6.94 -0.17
CA SER A 4 3.48 6.04 -1.17
C SER A 4 3.12 4.60 -0.79
N ASP A 5 3.09 3.70 -1.77
CA ASP A 5 2.79 2.29 -1.56
C ASP A 5 3.75 1.43 -2.37
N THR A 6 4.71 0.83 -1.66
CA THR A 6 5.71 -0.08 -2.26
C THR A 6 5.35 -1.54 -2.03
N GLY A 7 4.67 -1.85 -0.93
CA GLY A 7 4.25 -3.20 -0.57
C GLY A 7 2.95 -3.27 0.24
N GLY A 8 2.23 -2.15 0.39
CA GLY A 8 1.12 -2.01 1.34
C GLY A 8 1.06 -0.65 2.04
N SER A 9 2.09 0.18 1.91
CA SER A 9 2.31 1.39 2.73
C SER A 9 1.26 2.51 2.60
N THR A 10 0.30 2.40 1.69
CA THR A 10 -0.90 3.26 1.68
C THR A 10 -2.13 2.50 2.16
N ARG A 11 -2.30 1.24 1.77
CA ARG A 11 -3.50 0.44 2.09
C ARG A 11 -3.52 -0.07 3.53
N ASN A 12 -2.40 -0.56 4.06
CA ASN A 12 -2.28 -1.02 5.44
C ASN A 12 -2.60 0.08 6.46
N PRO A 13 -1.96 1.27 6.41
CA PRO A 13 -2.33 2.36 7.33
C PRO A 13 -3.75 2.86 7.09
N ALA A 14 -4.26 2.84 5.84
CA ALA A 14 -5.65 3.19 5.58
C ALA A 14 -6.65 2.27 6.30
N ALA A 15 -6.38 0.96 6.31
CA ALA A 15 -7.19 -0.02 7.03
C ALA A 15 -7.16 0.24 8.54
N HIS A 16 -5.97 0.43 9.11
CA HIS A 16 -5.80 0.67 10.54
C HIS A 16 -6.36 2.02 11.02
N CYS A 17 -6.43 3.02 10.15
CA CYS A 17 -6.94 4.34 10.47
C CYS A 17 -8.39 4.58 10.04
N GLY A 18 -9.06 3.59 9.44
CA GLY A 18 -10.46 3.73 9.03
C GLY A 18 -10.68 4.74 7.90
N VAL A 19 -9.76 4.79 6.93
CA VAL A 19 -9.82 5.70 5.79
C VAL A 19 -9.68 4.96 4.46
N VAL A 20 -10.06 5.61 3.37
CA VAL A 20 -9.86 5.08 2.02
C VAL A 20 -8.39 5.23 1.62
N GLY A 21 -7.78 4.15 1.15
CA GLY A 21 -6.37 4.14 0.71
C GLY A 21 -6.24 3.53 -0.68
N LEU A 22 -6.01 4.36 -1.69
CA LEU A 22 -5.84 3.96 -3.08
C LEU A 22 -4.36 3.89 -3.44
N LYS A 23 -3.93 2.74 -3.93
CA LYS A 23 -2.72 2.57 -4.73
C LYS A 23 -3.11 2.42 -6.20
N PRO A 24 -2.85 3.41 -7.07
CA PRO A 24 -3.11 3.31 -8.50
C PRO A 24 -2.24 2.26 -9.22
N THR A 25 -2.49 2.04 -10.50
CA THR A 25 -1.63 1.23 -11.38
C THR A 25 -0.21 1.82 -11.39
N TYR A 26 0.80 0.95 -11.38
CA TYR A 26 2.18 1.39 -11.52
C TYR A 26 2.36 2.15 -12.86
N GLY A 27 2.94 3.35 -12.80
CA GLY A 27 3.09 4.23 -13.96
C GLY A 27 1.89 5.14 -14.25
N LEU A 28 0.81 5.10 -13.46
CA LEU A 28 -0.32 6.02 -13.66
C LEU A 28 -0.09 7.41 -13.03
N ILE A 29 0.58 7.48 -11.89
CA ILE A 29 1.01 8.73 -11.26
C ILE A 29 2.55 8.78 -11.28
N SER A 30 3.09 9.93 -11.66
CA SER A 30 4.54 10.18 -11.70
C SER A 30 5.21 9.99 -10.34
N ARG A 31 6.39 9.38 -10.36
CA ARG A 31 7.31 9.24 -9.24
C ARG A 31 8.37 10.34 -9.22
N HIS A 32 8.31 11.31 -10.15
CA HIS A 32 9.22 12.45 -10.12
C HIS A 32 9.02 13.26 -8.83
N GLY A 33 10.07 13.41 -8.04
CA GLY A 33 10.02 14.04 -6.72
C GLY A 33 9.68 13.08 -5.56
N LEU A 34 9.30 11.83 -5.84
CA LEU A 34 9.22 10.78 -4.82
C LEU A 34 10.63 10.27 -4.50
N ILE A 35 11.02 10.31 -3.22
CA ILE A 35 12.28 9.70 -2.78
C ILE A 35 12.14 8.17 -2.93
N PRO A 36 12.94 7.52 -3.80
CA PRO A 36 12.70 6.14 -4.19
C PRO A 36 13.12 5.17 -3.07
N LEU A 37 12.25 4.20 -2.80
CA LEU A 37 12.57 3.00 -2.04
C LEU A 37 12.87 1.85 -3.02
N VAL A 38 11.89 1.49 -3.85
CA VAL A 38 11.96 0.42 -4.85
C VAL A 38 11.35 0.95 -6.15
N ASN A 39 12.18 1.37 -7.10
CA ASN A 39 11.71 2.03 -8.33
C ASN A 39 10.69 1.20 -9.08
N SER A 40 10.85 -0.12 -9.10
CA SER A 40 9.95 -1.00 -9.85
C SER A 40 8.61 -1.29 -9.16
N MET A 41 8.37 -0.75 -7.96
CA MET A 41 7.16 -1.03 -7.16
C MET A 41 6.56 0.19 -6.46
N ASP A 42 7.34 1.26 -6.27
CA ASP A 42 6.88 2.50 -5.65
C ASP A 42 5.76 3.12 -6.48
N VAL A 43 4.66 3.44 -5.81
CA VAL A 43 3.54 4.19 -6.41
C VAL A 43 3.12 5.29 -5.44
N PRO A 44 2.96 6.55 -5.89
CA PRO A 44 2.30 7.57 -5.07
C PRO A 44 0.88 7.14 -4.71
N GLY A 45 0.59 7.09 -3.41
CA GLY A 45 -0.69 6.65 -2.86
C GLY A 45 -1.60 7.81 -2.50
N ILE A 46 -2.90 7.55 -2.50
CA ILE A 46 -3.95 8.52 -2.19
C ILE A 46 -4.72 8.07 -0.95
N LEU A 47 -4.79 8.92 0.07
CA LEU A 47 -5.52 8.69 1.32
C LEU A 47 -6.63 9.71 1.47
N THR A 48 -7.87 9.24 1.62
CA THR A 48 -9.07 10.10 1.64
C THR A 48 -10.14 9.57 2.58
N ARG A 49 -11.16 10.38 2.86
CA ARG A 49 -12.26 9.99 3.75
C ARG A 49 -13.35 9.20 3.04
N CYS A 50 -13.47 9.34 1.73
CA CYS A 50 -14.41 8.58 0.91
C CYS A 50 -13.84 8.28 -0.48
N VAL A 51 -14.45 7.33 -1.18
CA VAL A 51 -13.98 6.88 -2.50
C VAL A 51 -14.09 7.98 -3.57
N ASP A 52 -15.09 8.87 -3.46
CA ASP A 52 -15.24 10.01 -4.37
C ASP A 52 -14.05 10.98 -4.30
N ASP A 53 -13.58 11.31 -3.09
CA ASP A 53 -12.39 12.14 -2.90
C ASP A 53 -11.14 11.50 -3.53
N ALA A 54 -11.02 10.17 -3.44
CA ALA A 54 -9.90 9.44 -4.06
C ALA A 54 -9.92 9.58 -5.59
N ALA A 55 -11.10 9.54 -6.22
CA ALA A 55 -11.25 9.73 -7.66
C ALA A 55 -10.90 11.16 -8.10
N VAL A 56 -11.30 12.18 -7.32
CA VAL A 56 -10.96 13.58 -7.59
C VAL A 56 -9.45 13.80 -7.53
N LEU A 57 -8.79 13.28 -6.49
CA LEU A 57 -7.33 13.39 -6.37
C LEU A 57 -6.61 12.61 -7.47
N LEU A 58 -7.07 11.41 -7.81
CA LEU A 58 -6.52 10.65 -8.94
C LEU A 58 -6.64 11.46 -10.24
N GLY A 59 -7.80 12.08 -10.47
CA GLY A 59 -8.06 13.01 -11.56
C GLY A 59 -7.03 14.12 -11.71
N SER A 60 -6.48 14.59 -10.60
CA SER A 60 -5.53 15.70 -10.58
C SER A 60 -4.07 15.27 -10.73
N LEU A 61 -3.76 14.00 -10.43
CA LEU A 61 -2.39 13.50 -10.30
C LEU A 61 -1.98 12.53 -11.42
N ALA A 62 -2.95 11.83 -12.02
CA ALA A 62 -2.68 10.80 -13.01
C ALA A 62 -2.38 11.39 -14.39
N GLY A 63 -1.48 10.73 -15.12
CA GLY A 63 -1.12 11.10 -16.48
C GLY A 63 0.38 10.99 -16.77
N HIS A 64 0.72 11.25 -18.02
CA HIS A 64 2.10 11.30 -18.48
C HIS A 64 2.87 12.44 -17.80
N ASP A 65 4.08 12.15 -17.32
CA ASP A 65 5.06 13.15 -16.88
C ASP A 65 6.36 12.94 -17.65
N PRO A 66 6.83 13.92 -18.44
CA PRO A 66 8.07 13.80 -19.19
C PRO A 66 9.31 13.67 -18.30
N LYS A 67 9.22 13.99 -17.00
CA LYS A 67 10.31 13.83 -16.03
C LYS A 67 10.34 12.46 -15.35
N ASP A 68 9.38 11.59 -15.65
CA ASP A 68 9.35 10.19 -15.22
C ASP A 68 9.10 9.27 -16.42
N SER A 69 10.18 8.63 -16.88
CA SER A 69 10.17 7.67 -18.00
C SER A 69 9.33 6.41 -17.77
N THR A 70 8.83 6.21 -16.55
CA THR A 70 7.97 5.07 -16.20
C THR A 70 6.48 5.40 -16.22
N THR A 71 6.11 6.67 -16.43
CA THR A 71 4.71 7.03 -16.63
C THR A 71 4.19 6.50 -17.96
N ILE A 72 2.91 6.12 -17.97
CA ILE A 72 2.23 5.80 -19.21
C ILE A 72 2.24 7.01 -20.15
N GLN A 73 2.20 6.71 -21.45
CA GLN A 73 2.17 7.74 -22.49
C GLN A 73 0.74 8.12 -22.88
N ASP A 74 -0.24 7.29 -22.49
CA ASP A 74 -1.65 7.54 -22.79
C ASP A 74 -2.17 8.74 -22.00
N ASP A 75 -2.97 9.59 -22.65
CA ASP A 75 -3.66 10.69 -21.99
C ASP A 75 -4.63 10.16 -20.93
N PHE A 76 -4.43 10.57 -19.69
CA PHE A 76 -5.37 10.29 -18.63
C PHE A 76 -6.50 11.32 -18.64
N LYS A 77 -7.74 10.85 -18.76
CA LYS A 77 -8.93 11.71 -18.67
C LYS A 77 -9.54 11.56 -17.28
N PRO A 78 -9.61 12.65 -16.48
CA PRO A 78 -10.35 12.65 -15.23
C PRO A 78 -11.79 12.16 -15.46
N PHE A 79 -12.33 11.44 -14.48
CA PHE A 79 -13.66 10.87 -14.58
C PHE A 79 -14.44 11.07 -13.28
N GLU A 80 -15.75 11.21 -13.43
CA GLU A 80 -16.67 11.09 -12.31
C GLU A 80 -17.05 9.63 -12.09
N LEU A 81 -17.22 9.26 -10.82
CA LEU A 81 -17.67 7.92 -10.46
C LEU A 81 -19.18 7.80 -10.64
N PRO A 82 -19.65 6.94 -11.57
CA PRO A 82 -21.08 6.73 -11.75
C PRO A 82 -21.69 6.16 -10.47
N ASN A 83 -22.98 6.42 -10.27
CA ASN A 83 -23.73 5.76 -9.22
C ASN A 83 -24.09 4.34 -9.69
N LEU A 84 -23.27 3.36 -9.32
CA LEU A 84 -23.56 1.96 -9.62
C LEU A 84 -24.73 1.50 -8.74
N THR A 85 -25.83 1.09 -9.36
CA THR A 85 -27.01 0.57 -8.65
C THR A 85 -27.20 -0.93 -8.86
N ASP A 86 -26.61 -1.48 -9.92
CA ASP A 86 -26.72 -2.89 -10.31
C ASP A 86 -25.33 -3.51 -10.43
N VAL A 87 -25.03 -4.47 -9.55
CA VAL A 87 -23.78 -5.24 -9.54
C VAL A 87 -23.95 -6.63 -10.15
N SER A 88 -25.13 -6.98 -10.67
CA SER A 88 -25.44 -8.34 -11.15
C SER A 88 -24.54 -8.82 -12.30
N LYS A 89 -23.98 -7.88 -13.05
CA LYS A 89 -23.04 -8.16 -14.15
C LYS A 89 -21.59 -8.32 -13.70
N LEU A 90 -21.28 -8.04 -12.42
CA LEU A 90 -19.92 -8.14 -11.91
C LEU A 90 -19.57 -9.57 -11.53
N SER A 91 -18.31 -9.92 -11.78
CA SER A 91 -17.68 -11.14 -11.32
C SER A 91 -16.61 -10.80 -10.28
N ILE A 92 -16.87 -11.15 -9.02
CA ILE A 92 -16.00 -10.88 -7.87
C ILE A 92 -15.21 -12.15 -7.53
N GLY A 93 -13.88 -12.05 -7.62
CA GLY A 93 -12.97 -13.14 -7.27
C GLY A 93 -12.59 -13.13 -5.79
N ILE A 94 -12.62 -14.30 -5.16
CA ILE A 94 -12.18 -14.56 -3.79
C ILE A 94 -10.94 -15.47 -3.85
N PRO A 95 -9.72 -14.96 -3.64
CA PRO A 95 -8.51 -15.78 -3.74
C PRO A 95 -8.38 -16.75 -2.55
N LYS A 96 -8.34 -18.06 -2.78
CA LYS A 96 -8.19 -19.06 -1.71
C LYS A 96 -6.88 -18.93 -0.93
N GLU A 97 -5.80 -18.48 -1.57
CA GLU A 97 -4.51 -18.30 -0.90
C GLU A 97 -4.48 -17.13 0.09
N TYR A 98 -5.52 -16.28 0.12
CA TYR A 98 -5.64 -15.17 1.07
C TYR A 98 -6.23 -15.59 2.42
N HIS A 99 -6.61 -16.87 2.58
CA HIS A 99 -6.74 -17.51 3.90
C HIS A 99 -5.35 -17.73 4.51
N ALA A 100 -4.67 -16.63 4.82
CA ALA A 100 -3.30 -16.60 5.28
C ALA A 100 -3.18 -17.00 6.76
N PRO A 101 -2.05 -17.59 7.18
CA PRO A 101 -1.76 -17.79 8.59
C PRO A 101 -1.83 -16.47 9.36
N GLY A 102 -2.50 -16.47 10.51
CA GLY A 102 -2.68 -15.27 11.34
C GLY A 102 -3.90 -14.41 10.99
N LEU A 103 -4.68 -14.76 9.96
CA LEU A 103 -5.94 -14.09 9.66
C LEU A 103 -6.92 -14.29 10.83
N SER A 104 -7.37 -13.20 11.46
CA SER A 104 -8.28 -13.28 12.58
C SER A 104 -9.68 -13.76 12.15
N SER A 105 -10.40 -14.40 13.07
CA SER A 105 -11.77 -14.84 12.84
C SER A 105 -12.72 -13.69 12.48
N GLU A 106 -12.50 -12.51 13.07
CA GLU A 106 -13.27 -11.30 12.78
C GLU A 106 -13.06 -10.81 11.35
N ILE A 107 -11.81 -10.76 10.87
CA ILE A 107 -11.51 -10.36 9.49
C ILE A 107 -12.06 -11.39 8.50
N LEU A 108 -11.94 -12.68 8.82
CA LEU A 108 -12.52 -13.75 8.00
C LEU A 108 -14.05 -13.65 7.90
N ALA A 109 -14.72 -13.40 9.03
CA ALA A 109 -16.17 -13.19 9.07
C ALA A 109 -16.58 -11.94 8.28
N LEU A 110 -15.83 -10.84 8.42
CA LEU A 110 -16.06 -9.60 7.69
C LEU A 110 -15.90 -9.78 6.18
N TRP A 111 -14.85 -10.47 5.74
CA TRP A 111 -14.60 -10.77 4.35
C TRP A 111 -15.70 -11.65 3.76
N SER A 112 -16.16 -12.66 4.51
CA SER A 112 -17.27 -13.52 4.10
C SER A 112 -18.58 -12.73 3.97
N LYS A 113 -18.90 -11.87 4.96
CA LYS A 113 -20.07 -10.99 4.92
C LYS A 113 -20.03 -10.04 3.72
N ALA A 114 -18.86 -9.50 3.39
CA ALA A 114 -18.69 -8.65 2.22
C ALA A 114 -18.91 -9.41 0.90
N ALA A 115 -18.43 -10.65 0.80
CA ALA A 115 -18.73 -11.51 -0.33
C ALA A 115 -20.24 -11.78 -0.45
N ASP A 116 -20.94 -12.02 0.67
CA ASP A 116 -22.39 -12.19 0.69
C ASP A 116 -23.16 -10.93 0.26
N LEU A 117 -22.67 -9.73 0.60
CA LEU A 117 -23.28 -8.47 0.12
C LEU A 117 -23.29 -8.41 -1.41
N PHE A 118 -22.16 -8.74 -2.06
CA PHE A 118 -22.08 -8.80 -3.52
C PHE A 118 -23.01 -9.88 -4.09
N LYS A 119 -22.99 -11.08 -3.52
CA LYS A 119 -23.82 -12.20 -3.96
C LYS A 119 -25.32 -11.89 -3.86
N ASN A 120 -25.75 -11.33 -2.73
CA ASN A 120 -27.15 -10.97 -2.48
C ASN A 120 -27.62 -9.83 -3.37
N ALA A 121 -26.72 -8.94 -3.77
CA ALA A 121 -26.99 -7.90 -4.77
C ALA A 121 -26.92 -8.41 -6.23
N GLY A 122 -26.74 -9.72 -6.43
CA GLY A 122 -26.81 -10.40 -7.72
C GLY A 122 -25.47 -10.61 -8.42
N ALA A 123 -24.35 -10.14 -7.86
CA ALA A 123 -23.03 -10.33 -8.47
C ALA A 123 -22.61 -11.80 -8.43
N LYS A 124 -21.82 -12.23 -9.42
CA LYS A 124 -21.22 -13.55 -9.45
C LYS A 124 -19.99 -13.56 -8.53
N VAL A 125 -20.07 -14.23 -7.39
CA VAL A 125 -18.92 -14.42 -6.48
C VAL A 125 -18.28 -15.77 -6.75
N VAL A 126 -16.99 -15.79 -7.09
CA VAL A 126 -16.25 -17.01 -7.46
C VAL A 126 -14.95 -17.14 -6.69
N GLU A 127 -14.66 -18.35 -6.22
CA GLU A 127 -13.32 -18.67 -5.72
C GLU A 127 -12.31 -18.70 -6.88
N VAL A 128 -11.13 -18.12 -6.67
CA VAL A 128 -10.02 -18.12 -7.64
C VAL A 128 -8.70 -18.48 -7.00
N SER A 129 -7.70 -18.85 -7.81
CA SER A 129 -6.38 -19.27 -7.34
C SER A 129 -5.29 -18.30 -7.78
N LEU A 130 -4.51 -17.82 -6.82
CA LEU A 130 -3.26 -17.07 -6.99
C LEU A 130 -2.11 -17.82 -6.27
N PRO A 131 -1.71 -19.01 -6.78
CA PRO A 131 -0.86 -19.95 -6.04
C PRO A 131 0.51 -19.39 -5.65
N HIS A 132 1.04 -18.43 -6.41
CA HIS A 132 2.34 -17.84 -6.16
C HIS A 132 2.32 -16.67 -5.17
N THR A 133 1.14 -16.19 -4.73
CA THR A 133 1.02 -15.10 -3.74
C THR A 133 1.79 -15.40 -2.46
N ARG A 134 1.84 -16.66 -2.03
CA ARG A 134 2.61 -17.12 -0.86
C ARG A 134 4.10 -16.78 -0.93
N TYR A 135 4.64 -16.58 -2.13
CA TYR A 135 6.05 -16.24 -2.35
C TYR A 135 6.31 -14.73 -2.42
N SER A 136 5.27 -13.89 -2.35
CA SER A 136 5.38 -12.44 -2.47
C SER A 136 6.35 -11.87 -1.42
N ILE A 137 6.16 -12.14 -0.14
CA ILE A 137 7.02 -11.63 0.94
C ILE A 137 8.52 -11.89 0.69
N VAL A 138 8.88 -13.13 0.34
CA VAL A 138 10.28 -13.49 0.12
C VAL A 138 10.82 -12.86 -1.17
N CYS A 139 10.02 -12.86 -2.24
CA CYS A 139 10.37 -12.22 -3.51
C CYS A 139 10.58 -10.71 -3.33
N TYR A 140 9.71 -10.05 -2.57
CA TYR A 140 9.78 -8.63 -2.28
C TYR A 140 11.03 -8.32 -1.50
N HIS A 141 11.35 -9.10 -0.46
CA HIS A 141 12.51 -8.83 0.36
C HIS A 141 13.80 -8.80 -0.47
N VAL A 142 13.97 -9.74 -1.41
CA VAL A 142 15.15 -9.76 -2.30
C VAL A 142 15.16 -8.54 -3.24
N LEU A 143 14.05 -8.25 -3.91
CA LEU A 143 13.98 -7.15 -4.87
C LEU A 143 14.08 -5.78 -4.19
N CYS A 144 13.36 -5.59 -3.09
CA CYS A 144 13.34 -4.37 -2.29
C CYS A 144 14.74 -4.06 -1.76
N THR A 145 15.41 -5.01 -1.11
CA THR A 145 16.75 -4.77 -0.56
C THR A 145 17.77 -4.46 -1.65
N ALA A 146 17.73 -5.17 -2.79
CA ALA A 146 18.59 -4.89 -3.93
C ALA A 146 18.40 -3.46 -4.48
N GLU A 147 17.16 -3.03 -4.69
CA GLU A 147 16.89 -1.67 -5.16
C GLU A 147 17.20 -0.61 -4.10
N VAL A 148 16.95 -0.88 -2.82
CA VAL A 148 17.33 0.01 -1.70
C VAL A 148 18.83 0.22 -1.64
N ALA A 149 19.64 -0.84 -1.80
CA ALA A 149 21.09 -0.73 -1.80
C ALA A 149 21.60 0.21 -2.91
N SER A 150 20.99 0.13 -4.09
CA SER A 150 21.30 1.02 -5.22
C SER A 150 20.76 2.45 -5.01
N ASN A 151 19.47 2.59 -4.71
CA ASN A 151 18.79 3.88 -4.58
C ASN A 151 19.39 4.74 -3.48
N MET A 152 19.71 4.13 -2.35
CA MET A 152 20.25 4.83 -1.19
C MET A 152 21.76 5.05 -1.26
N ALA A 153 22.46 4.58 -2.29
CA ALA A 153 23.89 4.83 -2.48
C ALA A 153 24.20 6.33 -2.63
N ARG A 154 23.25 7.11 -3.14
CA ARG A 154 23.35 8.57 -3.35
C ARG A 154 23.46 9.41 -2.07
N PHE A 155 23.09 8.85 -0.92
CA PHE A 155 23.15 9.56 0.36
C PHE A 155 24.54 9.37 0.97
N ASP A 156 25.44 10.27 0.65
CA ASP A 156 26.86 10.22 1.00
C ASP A 156 27.37 11.48 1.72
N GLY A 157 26.54 12.51 1.82
CA GLY A 157 26.82 13.78 2.49
C GLY A 157 27.65 14.77 1.67
N LEU A 158 27.86 14.54 0.38
CA LEU A 158 28.60 15.48 -0.47
C LEU A 158 27.72 16.59 -1.03
N GLU A 159 26.65 16.22 -1.74
CA GLU A 159 25.78 17.19 -2.41
C GLU A 159 24.70 17.73 -1.45
N TYR A 160 24.21 16.90 -0.53
CA TYR A 160 23.11 17.24 0.37
C TYR A 160 23.04 16.31 1.60
N GLY A 161 22.27 16.74 2.60
CA GLY A 161 21.95 15.94 3.78
C GLY A 161 23.00 15.99 4.87
N HIS A 162 22.98 14.97 5.73
CA HIS A 162 23.94 14.80 6.82
C HIS A 162 25.33 14.51 6.27
N ARG A 163 26.36 15.07 6.91
CA ARG A 163 27.77 14.78 6.63
C ARG A 163 28.50 14.62 7.96
N SER A 164 29.22 13.52 8.13
CA SER A 164 30.02 13.26 9.32
C SER A 164 31.22 14.21 9.40
N ASP A 165 31.62 14.54 10.62
CA ASP A 165 32.83 15.31 10.92
C ASP A 165 34.13 14.50 10.79
N MET A 166 34.05 13.22 10.41
CA MET A 166 35.23 12.35 10.20
C MET A 166 36.14 12.87 9.08
N LYS A 167 37.45 13.05 9.37
CA LYS A 167 38.43 13.67 8.47
C LYS A 167 39.56 12.74 8.00
N ASP A 168 39.52 11.46 8.35
CA ASP A 168 40.64 10.53 8.10
C ASP A 168 40.84 10.22 6.61
N SER A 169 39.75 9.86 5.92
CA SER A 169 39.73 9.65 4.47
C SER A 169 38.32 9.85 3.91
N THR A 170 38.19 9.96 2.59
CA THR A 170 36.90 10.05 1.91
C THR A 170 36.03 8.81 2.18
N GLU A 171 36.61 7.62 2.15
CA GLU A 171 35.92 6.35 2.42
C GLU A 171 35.41 6.30 3.86
N SER A 172 36.25 6.70 4.82
CA SER A 172 35.88 6.77 6.24
C SER A 172 34.77 7.79 6.47
N MET A 173 34.84 8.95 5.80
CA MET A 173 33.78 9.97 5.85
C MET A 173 32.46 9.43 5.29
N TYR A 174 32.46 8.73 4.14
CA TYR A 174 31.25 8.11 3.59
C TYR A 174 30.66 7.05 4.53
N ALA A 175 31.50 6.17 5.07
CA ALA A 175 31.08 5.12 5.97
C ALA A 175 30.47 5.69 7.26
N ALA A 176 31.12 6.70 7.86
CA ALA A 176 30.64 7.40 9.04
C ALA A 176 29.34 8.15 8.78
N THR A 177 29.26 8.93 7.69
CA THR A 177 28.07 9.68 7.29
C THR A 177 26.85 8.76 7.14
N ARG A 178 27.02 7.64 6.45
CA ARG A 178 25.94 6.67 6.24
C ARG A 178 25.58 5.90 7.51
N ARG A 179 26.57 5.62 8.38
CA ARG A 179 26.33 4.99 9.68
C ARG A 179 25.56 5.92 10.62
N GLU A 180 25.90 7.20 10.65
CA GLU A 180 25.23 8.19 11.50
C GLU A 180 23.82 8.51 10.97
N GLY A 181 23.66 8.62 9.64
CA GLY A 181 22.40 9.05 9.01
C GLY A 181 21.33 7.97 8.86
N PHE A 182 21.70 6.69 8.68
CA PHE A 182 20.72 5.61 8.51
C PHE A 182 20.53 4.80 9.78
N ASN A 183 19.28 4.42 10.10
CA ASN A 183 19.00 3.49 11.19
C ASN A 183 19.35 2.03 10.84
N ASP A 184 19.24 1.13 11.82
CA ASP A 184 19.56 -0.30 11.65
C ASP A 184 18.73 -1.00 10.57
N VAL A 185 17.45 -0.66 10.43
CA VAL A 185 16.57 -1.26 9.42
C VAL A 185 17.07 -0.93 8.01
N VAL A 186 17.39 0.35 7.77
CA VAL A 186 17.88 0.81 6.47
C VAL A 186 19.27 0.24 6.18
N ARG A 187 20.19 0.28 7.15
CA ARG A 187 21.53 -0.32 6.99
C ARG A 187 21.45 -1.83 6.71
N GLY A 188 20.57 -2.55 7.42
CA GLY A 188 20.32 -3.98 7.19
C GLY A 188 19.84 -4.26 5.76
N ARG A 189 18.90 -3.47 5.24
CA ARG A 189 18.43 -3.60 3.85
C ARG A 189 19.55 -3.34 2.83
N ILE A 190 20.38 -2.33 3.05
CA ILE A 190 21.52 -2.02 2.18
C ILE A 190 22.53 -3.19 2.17
N LEU A 191 22.86 -3.74 3.33
CA LEU A 191 23.76 -4.89 3.46
C LEU A 191 23.22 -6.13 2.73
N SER A 192 21.94 -6.47 2.96
CA SER A 192 21.30 -7.60 2.27
C SER A 192 21.21 -7.38 0.76
N GLY A 193 20.89 -6.17 0.32
CA GLY A 193 20.83 -5.82 -1.10
C GLY A 193 22.18 -5.98 -1.79
N ASN A 194 23.25 -5.43 -1.20
CA ASN A 194 24.60 -5.62 -1.70
C ASN A 194 24.97 -7.10 -1.77
N TYR A 195 24.62 -7.91 -0.77
CA TYR A 195 24.82 -9.36 -0.79
C TYR A 195 24.12 -10.03 -1.98
N PHE A 196 22.85 -9.71 -2.24
CA PHE A 196 22.10 -10.29 -3.37
C PHE A 196 22.63 -9.84 -4.72
N LEU A 197 23.23 -8.65 -4.80
CA LEU A 197 23.78 -8.07 -6.03
C LEU A 197 25.23 -8.47 -6.32
N LEU A 198 25.93 -9.14 -5.39
CA LEU A 198 27.26 -9.70 -5.67
C LEU A 198 27.21 -10.62 -6.90
N LYS A 199 28.25 -10.56 -7.75
CA LYS A 199 28.34 -11.33 -9.00
C LYS A 199 27.98 -12.81 -8.84
N GLN A 200 28.44 -13.44 -7.77
CA GLN A 200 28.20 -14.87 -7.46
C GLN A 200 26.76 -15.16 -6.98
N ASN A 201 26.05 -14.15 -6.49
CA ASN A 201 24.71 -14.27 -5.90
C ASN A 201 23.59 -13.77 -6.82
N HIS A 202 23.90 -12.84 -7.74
CA HIS A 202 22.93 -12.13 -8.58
C HIS A 202 21.96 -13.07 -9.31
N GLU A 203 22.48 -14.08 -10.02
CA GLU A 203 21.66 -15.06 -10.73
C GLU A 203 20.79 -15.91 -9.78
N LYS A 204 21.36 -16.31 -8.64
CA LYS A 204 20.71 -17.19 -7.66
C LYS A 204 19.56 -16.49 -6.93
N TYR A 205 19.71 -15.22 -6.60
CA TYR A 205 18.75 -14.48 -5.77
C TYR A 205 17.97 -13.46 -6.59
N PHE A 206 18.62 -12.43 -7.14
CA PHE A 206 17.93 -11.30 -7.78
C PHE A 206 17.19 -11.73 -9.06
N VAL A 207 17.87 -12.42 -9.99
CA VAL A 207 17.23 -12.91 -11.22
C VAL A 207 16.14 -13.94 -10.90
N LYS A 208 16.35 -14.81 -9.91
CA LYS A 208 15.33 -15.77 -9.47
C LYS A 208 14.11 -15.06 -8.89
N ALA A 209 14.28 -14.03 -8.07
CA ALA A 209 13.19 -13.24 -7.52
C ALA A 209 12.39 -12.53 -8.63
N GLN A 210 13.05 -11.97 -9.65
CA GLN A 210 12.35 -11.40 -10.81
C GLN A 210 11.51 -12.45 -11.57
N LYS A 211 12.01 -13.69 -11.72
CA LYS A 211 11.25 -14.80 -12.31
C LYS A 211 10.02 -15.16 -11.46
N VAL A 212 10.14 -15.18 -10.13
CA VAL A 212 9.00 -15.41 -9.22
C VAL A 212 8.00 -14.26 -9.30
N ARG A 213 8.45 -13.01 -9.34
CA ARG A 213 7.58 -11.83 -9.57
C ARG A 213 6.74 -12.00 -10.84
N ARG A 214 7.33 -12.51 -11.92
CA ARG A 214 6.60 -12.81 -13.17
C ARG A 214 5.51 -13.85 -12.97
N LEU A 215 5.76 -14.92 -12.19
CA LEU A 215 4.75 -15.92 -11.88
C LEU A 215 3.58 -15.32 -11.09
N ILE A 216 3.88 -14.48 -10.09
CA ILE A 216 2.87 -13.74 -9.31
C ILE A 216 2.02 -12.87 -10.23
N ALA A 217 2.64 -12.07 -11.10
CA ALA A 217 1.91 -11.24 -12.06
C ALA A 217 1.05 -12.08 -13.03
N ASN A 218 1.57 -13.22 -13.50
CA ASN A 218 0.85 -14.11 -14.40
C ASN A 218 -0.39 -14.74 -13.75
N ASP A 219 -0.39 -14.97 -12.44
CA ASP A 219 -1.57 -15.47 -11.73
C ASP A 219 -2.73 -14.47 -11.82
N PHE A 220 -2.48 -13.19 -11.55
CA PHE A 220 -3.50 -12.14 -11.73
C PHE A 220 -3.98 -12.04 -13.18
N VAL A 221 -3.06 -12.11 -14.16
CA VAL A 221 -3.44 -12.09 -15.58
C VAL A 221 -4.39 -13.25 -15.91
N LYS A 222 -4.13 -14.47 -15.39
CA LYS A 222 -5.02 -15.62 -15.59
C LYS A 222 -6.39 -15.41 -14.95
N VAL A 223 -6.42 -14.91 -13.72
CA VAL A 223 -7.67 -14.63 -12.99
C VAL A 223 -8.52 -13.58 -13.71
N PHE A 224 -7.93 -12.47 -14.13
CA PHE A 224 -8.70 -11.46 -14.86
C PHE A 224 -9.15 -11.93 -16.25
N ARG A 225 -8.35 -12.77 -16.93
CA ARG A 225 -8.74 -13.40 -18.21
C ARG A 225 -9.86 -14.43 -18.08
N SER A 226 -10.08 -15.03 -16.91
CA SER A 226 -11.19 -15.96 -16.69
C SER A 226 -12.55 -15.25 -16.54
N GLY A 227 -12.57 -13.92 -16.65
CA GLY A 227 -13.78 -13.10 -16.55
C GLY A 227 -14.07 -12.61 -15.14
N VAL A 228 -13.09 -12.62 -14.23
CA VAL A 228 -13.18 -11.87 -12.96
C VAL A 228 -12.91 -10.40 -13.21
N ASP A 229 -13.76 -9.52 -12.70
CA ASP A 229 -13.62 -8.07 -12.86
C ASP A 229 -12.74 -7.49 -11.76
N ILE A 230 -12.99 -7.90 -10.50
CA ILE A 230 -12.31 -7.39 -9.31
C ILE A 230 -12.07 -8.54 -8.34
N LEU A 231 -10.93 -8.51 -7.66
CA LEU A 231 -10.66 -9.37 -6.51
C LEU A 231 -11.06 -8.65 -5.22
N LEU A 232 -11.82 -9.32 -4.37
CA LEU A 232 -12.13 -8.87 -3.00
C LEU A 232 -11.27 -9.66 -2.02
N THR A 233 -10.47 -8.97 -1.22
CA THR A 233 -9.57 -9.58 -0.25
C THR A 233 -9.59 -8.81 1.07
N PRO A 234 -9.12 -9.38 2.19
CA PRO A 234 -8.81 -8.57 3.36
C PRO A 234 -7.61 -7.66 3.05
N THR A 235 -7.54 -6.50 3.71
CA THR A 235 -6.37 -5.61 3.62
C THR A 235 -5.30 -6.02 4.63
N THR A 236 -5.70 -6.31 5.86
CA THR A 236 -4.82 -6.67 6.99
C THR A 236 -5.25 -8.00 7.61
N LEU A 237 -4.36 -8.66 8.36
CA LEU A 237 -4.66 -9.93 9.03
C LEU A 237 -5.57 -9.76 10.27
N SER A 238 -5.45 -8.61 10.95
CA SER A 238 -6.21 -8.23 12.12
C SER A 238 -6.43 -6.71 12.14
N ASP A 239 -7.09 -6.21 13.19
CA ASP A 239 -7.05 -4.79 13.53
C ASP A 239 -5.65 -4.35 13.99
N ALA A 240 -5.48 -3.06 14.25
CA ALA A 240 -4.18 -2.48 14.55
C ALA A 240 -3.57 -3.04 15.84
N ALA A 241 -2.30 -3.44 15.79
CA ALA A 241 -1.57 -3.85 16.98
C ALA A 241 -1.26 -2.63 17.88
N PRO A 242 -1.39 -2.75 19.21
CA PRO A 242 -0.89 -1.74 20.15
C PRO A 242 0.60 -1.51 19.95
N TYR A 243 1.07 -0.27 20.14
CA TYR A 243 2.49 0.07 19.97
C TYR A 243 3.43 -0.80 20.83
N THR A 244 3.02 -1.13 22.05
CA THR A 244 3.80 -1.96 22.99
C THR A 244 3.97 -3.40 22.54
N GLU A 245 3.01 -3.95 21.80
CA GLU A 245 3.10 -5.28 21.18
C GLU A 245 3.88 -5.19 19.88
N PHE A 246 3.58 -4.14 19.09
CA PHE A 246 4.26 -3.85 17.84
C PHE A 246 5.77 -3.95 18.07
N ILE A 247 6.36 -3.12 18.94
CA ILE A 247 7.83 -3.00 19.10
C ILE A 247 8.57 -4.26 19.62
N GLN A 248 7.86 -5.35 19.93
CA GLN A 248 8.49 -6.60 20.39
C GLN A 248 9.09 -7.42 19.25
N GLU A 249 8.62 -7.23 18.02
CA GLU A 249 9.08 -7.96 16.85
C GLU A 249 10.04 -7.16 15.97
N ASP A 250 10.96 -7.86 15.30
CA ASP A 250 11.86 -7.24 14.33
C ASP A 250 11.14 -6.81 13.05
N ASN A 251 11.71 -5.84 12.32
CA ASN A 251 11.07 -5.28 11.13
C ASN A 251 10.81 -6.33 10.03
N ARG A 252 11.63 -7.36 9.89
CA ARG A 252 11.45 -8.37 8.83
C ARG A 252 10.23 -9.22 9.13
N THR A 253 10.08 -9.64 10.38
CA THR A 253 8.95 -10.45 10.84
C THR A 253 7.64 -9.67 10.69
N ARG A 254 7.61 -8.40 11.11
CA ARG A 254 6.42 -7.55 10.95
C ARG A 254 6.04 -7.29 9.50
N SER A 255 6.99 -6.90 8.63
CA SER A 255 6.69 -6.73 7.20
C SER A 255 6.16 -8.03 6.56
N ALA A 256 6.59 -9.21 7.03
CA ALA A 256 6.08 -10.47 6.53
C ALA A 256 4.62 -10.75 6.95
N GLN A 257 4.19 -10.24 8.09
CA GLN A 257 2.82 -10.36 8.58
C GLN A 257 1.91 -9.27 7.98
N ASP A 258 2.34 -8.01 8.05
CA ASP A 258 1.53 -6.84 7.67
C ASP A 258 1.34 -6.71 6.15
N ASP A 259 2.32 -7.12 5.34
CA ASP A 259 2.28 -6.91 3.89
C ASP A 259 1.78 -8.14 3.12
N ILE A 260 1.44 -9.25 3.80
CA ILE A 260 1.17 -10.54 3.15
C ILE A 260 -0.01 -10.51 2.17
N LEU A 261 -1.01 -9.66 2.44
CA LEU A 261 -2.23 -9.53 1.63
C LEU A 261 -2.14 -8.40 0.59
N THR A 262 -1.16 -7.51 0.71
CA THR A 262 -1.08 -6.28 -0.09
C THR A 262 0.01 -6.34 -1.15
N GLN A 263 1.11 -7.03 -0.88
CA GLN A 263 2.33 -6.93 -1.68
C GLN A 263 2.25 -7.55 -3.08
N ALA A 264 1.45 -8.60 -3.27
CA ALA A 264 1.29 -9.25 -4.56
C ALA A 264 0.73 -8.28 -5.63
N ALA A 265 -0.12 -7.33 -5.23
CA ALA A 265 -0.63 -6.28 -6.12
C ALA A 265 0.47 -5.32 -6.59
N ASN A 266 1.42 -4.93 -5.71
CA ASN A 266 2.57 -4.09 -6.09
C ASN A 266 3.48 -4.83 -7.08
N MET A 267 3.74 -6.11 -6.82
CA MET A 267 4.55 -6.94 -7.70
C MET A 267 3.98 -7.04 -9.11
N ALA A 268 2.66 -7.15 -9.21
CA ALA A 268 1.94 -7.20 -10.48
C ALA A 268 1.68 -5.81 -11.08
N GLY A 269 1.99 -4.73 -10.38
CA GLY A 269 1.75 -3.35 -10.83
C GLY A 269 0.27 -2.94 -10.87
N LEU A 270 -0.62 -3.68 -10.19
CA LEU A 270 -2.07 -3.54 -10.28
C LEU A 270 -2.63 -2.47 -9.36
N PRO A 271 -3.73 -1.78 -9.70
CA PRO A 271 -4.38 -0.86 -8.80
C PRO A 271 -5.11 -1.63 -7.67
N ALA A 272 -5.03 -1.11 -6.46
CA ALA A 272 -5.68 -1.68 -5.29
C ALA A 272 -6.16 -0.59 -4.35
N ILE A 273 -7.33 -0.76 -3.74
CA ILE A 273 -7.94 0.20 -2.82
C ILE A 273 -8.39 -0.49 -1.54
N ASN A 274 -8.00 0.06 -0.40
CA ASN A 274 -8.63 -0.23 0.89
C ASN A 274 -9.88 0.63 1.05
N VAL A 275 -10.98 0.00 1.44
CA VAL A 275 -12.21 0.67 1.90
C VAL A 275 -12.43 0.30 3.36
N PRO A 276 -12.63 1.27 4.26
CA PRO A 276 -12.94 0.99 5.66
C PRO A 276 -14.34 0.38 5.76
N THR A 277 -14.48 -0.70 6.54
CA THR A 277 -15.65 -1.58 6.45
C THR A 277 -16.37 -1.74 7.77
N ALA A 278 -15.63 -1.92 8.87
CA ALA A 278 -16.20 -2.19 10.20
C ALA A 278 -15.23 -1.78 11.31
N LEU A 279 -15.70 -1.85 12.55
CA LEU A 279 -14.86 -1.86 13.74
C LEU A 279 -14.68 -3.31 14.21
N SER A 280 -13.49 -3.63 14.72
CA SER A 280 -13.23 -4.88 15.44
C SER A 280 -13.97 -4.91 16.78
N GLU A 281 -13.93 -6.05 17.47
CA GLU A 281 -14.40 -6.20 18.85
C GLU A 281 -13.74 -5.20 19.81
N ARG A 282 -12.50 -4.76 19.51
CA ARG A 282 -11.78 -3.73 20.27
C ARG A 282 -12.18 -2.30 19.91
N GLY A 283 -13.11 -2.12 18.98
CA GLY A 283 -13.53 -0.81 18.48
C GLY A 283 -12.51 -0.16 17.53
N LEU A 284 -11.59 -0.93 16.95
CA LEU A 284 -10.57 -0.41 16.04
C LEU A 284 -11.00 -0.59 14.57
N PRO A 285 -10.67 0.35 13.66
CA PRO A 285 -11.03 0.21 12.25
C PRO A 285 -10.39 -1.00 11.58
N VAL A 286 -11.18 -1.66 10.72
CA VAL A 286 -10.74 -2.71 9.81
C VAL A 286 -11.29 -2.46 8.41
N GLY A 287 -10.52 -2.83 7.40
CA GLY A 287 -10.83 -2.54 6.00
C GLY A 287 -10.70 -3.77 5.10
N LEU A 288 -11.41 -3.71 3.97
CA LEU A 288 -11.27 -4.69 2.89
C LEU A 288 -10.65 -4.05 1.66
N GLN A 289 -9.93 -4.87 0.91
CA GLN A 289 -9.20 -4.49 -0.27
C GLN A 289 -9.93 -4.95 -1.53
N PHE A 290 -9.96 -4.08 -2.53
CA PHE A 290 -10.33 -4.42 -3.90
C PHE A 290 -9.09 -4.29 -4.78
N ILE A 291 -8.81 -5.31 -5.60
CA ILE A 291 -7.71 -5.29 -6.58
C ILE A 291 -8.33 -5.32 -7.98
N GLY A 292 -8.03 -4.30 -8.78
CA GLY A 292 -8.52 -4.15 -10.14
C GLY A 292 -7.50 -4.57 -11.20
N ARG A 293 -7.93 -4.58 -12.45
CA ARG A 293 -7.05 -4.71 -13.62
C ARG A 293 -6.22 -3.43 -13.80
N SER A 294 -5.02 -3.55 -14.39
CA SER A 294 -4.20 -2.39 -14.75
C SER A 294 -4.99 -1.38 -15.58
N PHE A 295 -4.88 -0.11 -15.22
CA PHE A 295 -5.52 1.04 -15.89
C PHE A 295 -7.06 0.98 -15.92
N GLN A 296 -7.67 0.25 -14.98
CA GLN A 296 -9.13 0.18 -14.79
C GLN A 296 -9.57 0.81 -13.46
N GLU A 297 -8.90 1.87 -13.02
CA GLU A 297 -9.20 2.59 -11.77
C GLU A 297 -10.64 3.07 -11.74
N LYS A 298 -11.21 3.49 -12.88
CA LYS A 298 -12.63 3.87 -12.94
C LYS A 298 -13.54 2.72 -12.51
N GLN A 299 -13.32 1.50 -13.02
CA GLN A 299 -14.09 0.32 -12.63
C GLN A 299 -13.86 -0.01 -11.15
N LEU A 300 -12.59 -0.04 -10.73
CA LEU A 300 -12.20 -0.32 -9.34
C LEU A 300 -12.88 0.63 -8.35
N LEU A 301 -12.79 1.93 -8.59
CA LEU A 301 -13.36 2.97 -7.74
C LEU A 301 -14.89 2.99 -7.79
N THR A 302 -15.49 2.67 -8.94
CA THR A 302 -16.96 2.55 -9.05
C THR A 302 -17.48 1.42 -8.14
N VAL A 303 -16.82 0.27 -8.13
CA VAL A 303 -17.21 -0.86 -7.26
C VAL A 303 -16.89 -0.57 -5.79
N ALA A 304 -15.74 0.04 -5.51
CA ALA A 304 -15.40 0.48 -4.16
C ALA A 304 -16.42 1.48 -3.60
N LYS A 305 -16.88 2.45 -4.41
CA LYS A 305 -17.93 3.42 -4.04
C LYS A 305 -19.27 2.73 -3.77
N TRP A 306 -19.64 1.74 -4.58
CA TRP A 306 -20.83 0.93 -4.30
C TRP A 306 -20.71 0.23 -2.95
N PHE A 307 -19.57 -0.41 -2.69
CA PHE A 307 -19.32 -1.14 -1.45
C PHE A 307 -19.30 -0.22 -0.22
N GLU A 308 -18.63 0.93 -0.30
CA GLU A 308 -18.63 1.99 0.72
C GLU A 308 -20.05 2.37 1.15
N LYS A 309 -20.97 2.51 0.19
CA LYS A 309 -22.39 2.78 0.47
C LYS A 309 -23.13 1.62 1.15
N GLN A 310 -22.76 0.37 0.87
CA GLN A 310 -23.38 -0.79 1.50
C GLN A 310 -22.96 -0.95 2.97
N VAL A 311 -21.70 -0.66 3.27
CA VAL A 311 -21.13 -0.88 4.61
C VAL A 311 -21.35 0.32 5.53
N GLN A 312 -21.58 1.51 4.96
CA GLN A 312 -21.91 2.74 5.70
C GLN A 312 -20.95 3.01 6.87
N PHE A 313 -19.66 2.71 6.67
CA PHE A 313 -18.66 2.96 7.69
C PHE A 313 -18.62 4.48 7.99
N PRO A 314 -18.57 4.89 9.27
CA PRO A 314 -18.60 6.30 9.63
C PRO A 314 -17.49 7.10 8.95
N VAL A 315 -17.89 8.15 8.22
CA VAL A 315 -16.95 9.09 7.61
C VAL A 315 -16.46 10.05 8.69
N ILE A 316 -15.16 10.29 8.74
CA ILE A 316 -14.55 11.27 9.65
C ILE A 316 -15.13 12.67 9.37
N GLN A 317 -15.93 13.19 10.30
CA GLN A 317 -16.49 14.54 10.22
C GLN A 317 -15.53 15.54 10.88
N LEU A 318 -15.07 16.55 10.15
CA LEU A 318 -14.14 17.56 10.69
C LEU A 318 -14.80 18.58 11.63
N GLU A 319 -16.14 18.65 11.68
CA GLU A 319 -16.85 19.59 12.56
C GLU A 319 -16.69 19.25 14.05
N GLU A 320 -16.50 17.97 14.39
CA GLU A 320 -16.30 17.53 15.78
C GLU A 320 -14.90 17.91 16.32
N VAL A 321 -13.92 18.10 15.45
CA VAL A 321 -12.56 18.56 15.84
C VAL A 321 -12.58 20.03 16.27
N LYS A 322 -13.46 20.86 15.70
CA LYS A 322 -13.61 22.27 16.12
C LYS A 322 -14.21 22.43 17.51
N ARG A 323 -15.07 21.50 17.95
CA ARG A 323 -15.70 21.57 19.29
C ARG A 323 -14.73 21.24 20.43
N HIS A 324 -13.71 20.42 20.16
CA HIS A 324 -12.68 20.11 21.16
C HIS A 324 -11.59 21.19 21.29
N ASP A 325 -11.33 21.99 20.26
CA ASP A 325 -10.40 23.15 20.35
C ASP A 325 -11.02 24.38 21.03
N SER A 326 -12.35 24.51 21.07
CA SER A 326 -13.02 25.59 21.80
C SER A 326 -12.93 25.48 23.33
N GLY A 327 -12.49 24.33 23.87
CA GLY A 327 -12.29 24.14 25.31
C GLY A 327 -10.89 24.47 25.82
N VAL A 328 -9.88 24.55 24.95
CA VAL A 328 -8.46 24.69 25.36
C VAL A 328 -8.00 26.16 25.39
N PHE A 329 -8.74 27.08 24.76
CA PHE A 329 -8.39 28.51 24.72
C PHE A 329 -9.17 29.43 25.68
N GLN A 330 -10.00 28.89 26.59
CA GLN A 330 -10.78 29.70 27.55
C GLN A 330 -10.10 29.95 28.91
N HIS A 331 -8.85 29.53 29.13
CA HIS A 331 -8.07 29.97 30.28
C HIS A 331 -6.98 30.98 29.89
N ARG A 332 -7.42 32.20 29.53
CA ARG A 332 -6.59 33.39 29.75
C ARG A 332 -6.49 33.61 31.27
N LYS A 333 -5.36 33.19 31.85
CA LYS A 333 -4.95 33.70 33.16
C LYS A 333 -4.72 35.20 33.05
N SER A 334 -5.57 35.97 33.71
CA SER A 334 -5.25 37.28 34.25
C SER A 334 -4.00 37.17 35.13
N ALA A 335 -2.95 37.90 34.78
CA ALA A 335 -1.87 38.23 35.70
C ALA A 335 -1.58 39.72 35.53
N SER A 336 -2.37 40.53 36.22
CA SER A 336 -1.89 41.81 36.74
C SER A 336 -1.18 41.51 38.05
N PHE A 337 0.09 41.85 38.17
CA PHE A 337 0.64 42.35 39.43
C PHE A 337 1.63 43.47 39.10
N SER A 338 1.46 44.52 39.90
CA SER A 338 2.15 45.81 40.02
C SER A 338 3.65 45.81 39.83
#